data_AF-A0A3D9ZHK5-F1
#
_entry.id   AF-A0A3D9ZHK5-F1
#
_cell.length_a   1.000
_cell.length_b   1.000
_cell.length_c   1.000
_cell.angle_alpha   90.00
_cell.angle_beta   90.00
_cell.angle_gamma   90.00
#
_symmetry.space_group_name_H-M   'P 1'
#
loop_
_entity.id
_entity.type
_entity.pdbx_description
1 polymer ?
#
loop_
_entity_poly.entity_id
_entity_poly.type
_entity_poly.pdbx_seq_one_letter_code
_entity_poly.pdbx_strand_id
1 'polypeptide(L)'
;MSEPVAVDFDLLADYVGGALAGTPDEARVATLVDADPAWAAEHDSLVAALAATADDLALLTDQTAEPMPDEVVARLVAALPSAHPVPAQRAEPATGPARDNRAPRASRPAARPLGRARQRSRWLIVAAPVLVALAVAVLGGLWINGSMTGLDSTTASDAGGEAAVAQAPAAGDAAAIPRAMSGRDYDAPGVTGGFLRASRSAVSLPPLPQATAGDVTKSTEKTPATFSSMEGPLARLNAAAALQVCVDAIAAAHGQGPITVELADYAAFDGRPAVVVFFTDGAGARWGWAVGPDCGLAGTDELFRARVG
;
A
#
# COMPACT_ATOMS: atom_id res chain seq x y z
N MET A 1 23.34 23.81 21.83
CA MET A 1 22.36 23.51 20.77
C MET A 1 22.19 22.01 20.80
N SER A 2 21.05 21.52 21.27
CA SER A 2 20.74 20.09 21.23
C SER A 2 20.54 19.70 19.77
N GLU A 3 21.13 18.58 19.34
CA GLU A 3 20.89 18.04 18.00
C GLU A 3 19.40 17.68 17.84
N PRO A 4 18.80 17.90 16.65
CA PRO A 4 17.44 17.49 16.39
C PRO A 4 17.33 15.97 16.52
N VAL A 5 16.34 15.51 17.29
CA VAL A 5 16.07 14.08 17.45
C VAL A 5 15.33 13.62 16.19
N ALA A 6 15.94 12.72 15.41
CA ALA A 6 15.26 12.14 14.26
C ALA A 6 13.97 11.43 14.71
N VAL A 7 12.91 11.53 13.91
CA VAL A 7 11.64 10.84 14.18
C VAL A 7 11.85 9.34 14.04
N ASP A 8 11.44 8.60 15.07
CA ASP A 8 11.40 7.13 15.04
C ASP A 8 9.98 6.70 14.66
N PHE A 9 9.82 6.28 13.39
CA PHE A 9 8.51 5.95 12.82
C PHE A 9 7.88 4.71 13.43
N ASP A 10 8.69 3.73 13.86
CA ASP A 10 8.16 2.51 14.48
C ASP A 10 7.58 2.86 15.86
N LEU A 11 8.31 3.65 16.66
CA LEU A 11 7.85 4.09 17.97
C LEU A 11 6.61 5.01 17.87
N LEU A 12 6.57 5.89 16.86
CA LEU A 12 5.40 6.75 16.61
C LEU A 12 4.18 5.93 16.16
N ALA A 13 4.37 4.88 15.36
CA ALA A 13 3.30 3.98 14.97
C ALA A 13 2.75 3.18 16.16
N ASP A 14 3.62 2.69 17.05
CA ASP A 14 3.21 2.03 18.30
C ASP A 14 2.42 2.97 19.21
N TYR A 15 2.81 4.26 19.27
CA TYR A 15 2.09 5.29 20.02
C TYR A 15 0.69 5.54 19.43
N VAL A 16 0.59 5.82 18.13
CA VAL A 16 -0.70 6.07 17.46
C VAL A 16 -1.61 4.83 17.49
N GLY A 17 -1.04 3.64 17.38
CA GLY A 17 -1.76 2.37 17.51
C GLY A 17 -2.18 2.01 18.94
N GLY A 18 -1.77 2.79 19.95
CA GLY A 18 -2.07 2.55 21.36
C GLY A 18 -1.28 1.40 21.99
N ALA A 19 -0.29 0.83 21.29
CA ALA A 19 0.54 -0.26 21.81
C ALA A 19 1.40 0.17 23.00
N LEU A 20 1.71 1.47 23.10
CA LEU A 20 2.46 2.04 24.22
C LEU A 20 1.60 2.35 25.45
N ALA A 21 0.27 2.17 25.41
CA ALA A 21 -0.61 2.57 26.49
C ALA A 21 -0.19 1.99 27.87
N GLY A 22 0.02 2.87 28.85
CA GLY A 22 0.46 2.53 30.19
C GLY A 22 1.95 2.24 30.34
N THR A 23 2.74 2.40 29.28
CA THR A 23 4.20 2.29 29.32
C THR A 23 4.86 3.65 29.54
N PRO A 24 6.09 3.71 30.08
CA PRO A 24 6.84 4.97 30.17
C PRO A 24 7.09 5.63 28.81
N ASP A 25 7.14 4.84 27.74
CA ASP A 25 7.41 5.33 26.39
C ASP A 25 6.22 6.11 25.80
N GLU A 26 4.98 5.84 26.24
CA GLU A 26 3.81 6.66 25.88
C GLU A 26 4.00 8.13 26.27
N ALA A 27 4.34 8.39 27.53
CA ALA A 27 4.55 9.76 28.02
C ALA A 27 5.76 10.43 27.35
N ARG A 28 6.78 9.63 27.00
CA ARG A 28 7.97 10.11 26.29
C ARG A 28 7.61 10.55 24.87
N VAL A 29 6.88 9.72 24.12
CA VAL A 29 6.45 10.05 22.75
C VAL A 29 5.46 11.23 22.76
N ALA A 30 4.51 11.26 23.70
CA ALA A 30 3.61 12.40 23.86
C ALA A 30 4.38 13.72 24.06
N THR A 31 5.44 13.71 24.89
CA THR A 31 6.29 14.89 25.09
C THR A 31 7.05 15.28 23.81
N LEU A 32 7.51 14.30 23.01
CA LEU A 32 8.18 14.56 21.74
C LEU A 32 7.21 15.16 20.71
N VAL A 33 6.00 14.62 20.59
CA VAL A 33 4.94 15.16 19.73
C VAL A 33 4.57 16.58 20.12
N ASP A 34 4.51 16.90 21.42
CA ASP A 34 4.19 18.25 21.91
C ASP A 34 5.33 19.26 21.70
N ALA A 35 6.59 18.82 21.82
CA ALA A 35 7.75 19.73 21.89
C ALA A 35 8.56 19.82 20.60
N ASP A 36 8.54 18.79 19.75
CA ASP A 36 9.32 18.71 18.51
C ASP A 36 8.40 18.83 17.28
N PRO A 37 8.54 19.89 16.46
CA PRO A 37 7.67 20.10 15.30
C PRO A 37 7.79 19.00 14.23
N ALA A 38 8.92 18.30 14.14
CA ALA A 38 9.06 17.18 13.21
C ALA A 38 8.22 15.98 13.66
N TRP A 39 8.23 15.67 14.96
CA TRP A 39 7.39 14.62 15.54
C TRP A 39 5.89 14.96 15.43
N ALA A 40 5.51 16.22 15.68
CA ALA A 40 4.14 16.68 15.52
C ALA A 40 3.63 16.51 14.08
N ALA A 41 4.42 16.93 13.09
CA ALA A 41 4.03 16.84 11.67
C ALA A 41 3.83 15.39 11.22
N GLU A 42 4.72 14.49 11.61
CA GLU A 42 4.62 13.06 11.26
C GLU A 42 3.47 12.37 12.01
N HIS A 43 3.22 12.74 13.27
CA HIS A 43 2.07 12.26 14.03
C HIS A 43 0.76 12.62 13.32
N ASP A 44 0.60 13.89 12.92
CA ASP A 44 -0.60 14.38 12.25
C ASP A 44 -0.80 13.72 10.89
N SER A 45 0.29 13.54 10.13
CA SER A 45 0.30 12.79 8.88
C SER A 45 -0.19 11.35 9.06
N LEU A 46 0.31 10.65 10.08
CA LEU A 46 -0.07 9.26 10.35
C LEU A 46 -1.52 9.14 10.82
N VAL A 47 -2.00 10.04 11.70
CA VAL A 47 -3.40 10.09 12.15
C VAL A 47 -4.34 10.36 10.98
N ALA A 48 -3.99 11.28 10.08
CA ALA A 48 -4.78 11.57 8.88
C ALA A 48 -4.86 10.35 7.94
N ALA A 49 -3.75 9.64 7.74
CA ALA A 49 -3.73 8.42 6.93
C ALA A 49 -4.60 7.30 7.54
N LEU A 50 -4.60 7.15 8.87
CA LEU A 50 -5.48 6.21 9.57
C LEU A 50 -6.96 6.55 9.38
N ALA A 51 -7.32 7.83 9.49
CA ALA A 51 -8.68 8.29 9.28
C ALA A 51 -9.16 8.01 7.85
N ALA A 52 -8.34 8.33 6.83
CA ALA A 52 -8.67 8.03 5.44
C ALA A 52 -8.86 6.52 5.20
N THR A 53 -8.02 5.67 5.82
CA THR A 53 -8.18 4.21 5.72
C THR A 53 -9.48 3.75 6.36
N ALA A 54 -9.88 4.34 7.49
CA ALA A 54 -11.16 4.03 8.13
C ALA A 54 -12.36 4.43 7.25
N ASP A 55 -12.27 5.58 6.57
CA ASP A 55 -13.29 6.04 5.61
C ASP A 55 -13.38 5.10 4.40
N ASP A 56 -12.25 4.67 3.84
CA ASP A 56 -12.20 3.69 2.74
C ASP A 56 -12.83 2.35 3.15
N LEU A 57 -12.55 1.89 4.37
CA LEU A 57 -13.14 0.66 4.91
C LEU A 57 -14.65 0.80 5.15
N ALA A 58 -15.12 1.97 5.60
CA ALA A 58 -16.55 2.24 5.76
C ALA A 58 -17.27 2.18 4.41
N LEU A 59 -16.68 2.77 3.36
CA LEU A 59 -17.22 2.71 2.00
C LEU A 59 -17.34 1.27 1.49
N LEU A 60 -16.30 0.45 1.73
CA LEU A 60 -16.32 -0.97 1.35
C LEU A 60 -17.39 -1.75 2.11
N THR A 61 -17.58 -1.44 3.40
CA THR A 61 -18.59 -2.08 4.25
C THR A 61 -19.99 -1.78 3.71
N ASP A 62 -20.27 -0.55 3.32
CA ASP A 62 -21.58 -0.16 2.76
C ASP A 62 -21.89 -0.85 1.41
N GLN A 63 -20.86 -1.21 0.64
CA GLN A 63 -21.03 -1.80 -0.69
C GLN A 63 -21.08 -3.33 -0.70
N THR A 64 -20.40 -3.99 0.23
CA THR A 64 -20.09 -5.43 0.13
C THR A 64 -20.28 -6.23 1.40
N ALA A 65 -20.65 -5.60 2.53
CA ALA A 65 -20.76 -6.32 3.78
C ALA A 65 -22.00 -7.23 3.78
N GLU A 66 -21.75 -8.54 3.73
CA GLU A 66 -22.72 -9.53 4.16
C GLU A 66 -22.91 -9.38 5.68
N PRO A 67 -24.15 -9.26 6.19
CA PRO A 67 -24.38 -9.11 7.62
C PRO A 67 -23.88 -10.35 8.36
N MET A 68 -23.16 -10.13 9.47
CA MET A 68 -22.72 -11.21 10.34
C MET A 68 -23.93 -11.99 10.86
N PRO A 69 -23.96 -13.34 10.75
CA PRO A 69 -25.07 -14.14 11.22
C PRO A 69 -25.38 -13.91 12.71
N ASP A 70 -26.67 -13.79 13.04
CA ASP A 70 -27.14 -13.41 14.39
C ASP A 70 -26.61 -14.34 15.48
N GLU A 71 -26.43 -15.63 15.19
CA GLU A 71 -25.88 -16.59 16.14
C GLU A 71 -24.41 -16.33 16.46
N VAL A 72 -23.64 -15.83 15.48
CA VAL A 72 -22.25 -15.42 15.68
C VAL A 72 -22.20 -14.15 16.51
N VAL A 73 -23.06 -13.17 16.21
CA VAL A 73 -23.21 -11.94 17.02
C VAL A 73 -23.55 -12.29 18.46
N ALA A 74 -24.56 -13.13 18.67
CA ALA A 74 -24.98 -13.55 20.01
C ALA A 74 -23.85 -14.26 20.77
N ARG A 75 -23.08 -15.12 20.09
CA ARG A 75 -21.93 -15.81 20.69
C ARG A 75 -20.80 -14.83 21.04
N LEU A 76 -20.52 -13.84 20.19
CA LEU A 76 -19.51 -12.82 20.46
C LEU A 76 -19.92 -11.91 21.62
N VAL A 77 -21.17 -11.44 21.64
CA VAL A 77 -21.73 -10.62 22.73
C VAL A 77 -21.71 -11.39 24.05
N ALA A 78 -22.04 -12.68 24.04
CA ALA A 78 -21.97 -13.53 25.24
C ALA A 78 -20.53 -13.84 25.69
N ALA A 79 -19.57 -13.89 24.76
CA ALA A 79 -18.16 -14.17 25.05
C ALA A 79 -17.40 -12.94 25.56
N LEU A 80 -17.86 -11.73 25.21
CA LEU A 80 -17.30 -10.49 25.73
C LEU A 80 -17.71 -10.37 27.21
N PRO A 81 -16.75 -10.38 28.17
CA PRO A 81 -17.08 -10.01 29.54
C PRO A 81 -17.65 -8.60 29.47
N SER A 82 -18.81 -8.36 30.11
CA SER A 82 -19.42 -7.04 30.17
C SER A 82 -18.35 -6.04 30.57
N ALA A 83 -17.90 -5.22 29.63
CA ALA A 83 -16.80 -4.30 29.87
C ALA A 83 -17.22 -3.43 31.05
N HIS A 84 -16.50 -3.56 32.16
CA HIS A 84 -16.67 -2.63 33.26
C HIS A 84 -16.46 -1.21 32.71
N PRO A 85 -17.33 -0.24 33.05
CA PRO A 85 -17.17 1.11 32.58
C PRO A 85 -15.76 1.59 32.94
N VAL A 86 -14.96 1.90 31.92
CA VAL A 86 -13.70 2.61 32.10
C VAL A 86 -14.07 3.93 32.81
N PRO A 87 -13.56 4.20 34.02
CA PRO A 87 -13.88 5.45 34.68
C PRO A 87 -13.40 6.57 33.77
N ALA A 88 -14.33 7.42 33.34
CA ALA A 88 -14.03 8.66 32.64
C ALA A 88 -12.98 9.41 33.48
N GLN A 89 -11.77 9.53 32.94
CA GLN A 89 -10.78 10.43 33.51
C GLN A 89 -11.40 11.83 33.42
N ARG A 90 -11.87 12.31 34.57
CA ARG A 90 -12.35 13.67 34.73
C ARG A 90 -11.20 14.59 34.34
N ALA A 91 -11.35 15.27 33.21
CA ALA A 91 -10.53 16.43 32.88
C ALA A 91 -10.70 17.46 34.00
N GLU A 92 -9.72 17.51 34.89
CA GLU A 92 -9.61 18.60 35.86
C GLU A 92 -9.13 19.85 35.09
N PRO A 93 -9.86 20.97 35.16
CA PRO A 93 -9.43 22.20 34.52
C PRO A 93 -8.20 22.76 35.24
N ALA A 94 -7.08 22.80 34.52
CA ALA A 94 -5.85 23.45 34.95
C ALA A 94 -6.10 24.96 35.17
N THR A 95 -6.30 25.34 36.43
CA THR A 95 -6.26 26.74 36.87
C THR A 95 -5.00 26.92 37.70
N GLY A 96 -3.96 27.49 37.08
CA GLY A 96 -2.83 28.05 37.83
C GLY A 96 -3.29 29.27 38.66
N PRO A 97 -2.55 29.63 39.71
CA PRO A 97 -1.62 30.72 39.44
C PRO A 97 -0.27 30.65 40.18
N ALA A 98 0.66 31.38 39.55
CA ALA A 98 1.68 32.25 40.15
C ALA A 98 2.73 31.67 41.10
N ARG A 99 3.97 31.75 40.60
CA ARG A 99 5.23 31.79 41.34
C ARG A 99 5.15 32.76 42.53
N ASP A 100 5.65 32.34 43.68
CA ASP A 100 6.43 33.24 44.52
C ASP A 100 7.47 32.51 45.38
N ASN A 101 8.66 33.10 45.37
CA ASN A 101 9.87 32.65 46.03
C ASN A 101 9.80 32.91 47.54
N ARG A 102 10.11 31.91 48.39
CA ARG A 102 10.99 32.12 49.56
C ARG A 102 11.35 30.82 50.31
N ALA A 103 12.64 30.50 50.32
CA ALA A 103 13.26 29.72 51.39
C ALA A 103 13.41 30.58 52.66
N PRO A 104 13.51 29.98 53.86
CA PRO A 104 14.85 29.81 54.42
C PRO A 104 15.11 28.50 55.18
N ARG A 105 16.41 28.32 55.45
CA ARG A 105 17.19 27.22 56.03
C ARG A 105 16.84 26.74 57.46
N ALA A 106 17.39 25.55 57.74
CA ALA A 106 17.89 24.97 59.01
C ALA A 106 16.87 24.01 59.69
N SER A 107 17.20 22.78 60.14
CA SER A 107 18.44 22.22 60.69
C SER A 107 18.49 20.67 60.57
N ARG A 108 19.71 20.12 60.50
CA ARG A 108 20.15 18.70 60.66
C ARG A 108 19.91 18.16 62.10
N PRO A 109 20.31 16.93 62.53
CA PRO A 109 20.61 15.62 61.87
C PRO A 109 20.12 14.35 62.67
N ALA A 110 20.21 13.13 62.10
CA ALA A 110 20.53 11.84 62.77
C ALA A 110 20.56 10.68 61.73
N ALA A 111 21.71 10.10 61.35
CA ALA A 111 22.37 8.89 61.88
C ALA A 111 21.52 7.58 61.79
N ARG A 112 21.69 6.76 60.72
CA ARG A 112 22.42 5.44 60.61
C ARG A 112 21.65 4.21 61.19
N PRO A 113 21.99 2.93 60.85
CA PRO A 113 22.42 2.31 59.57
C PRO A 113 21.83 0.88 59.33
N LEU A 114 22.32 0.19 58.28
CA LEU A 114 22.39 -1.29 58.03
C LEU A 114 21.15 -2.07 57.53
N GLY A 115 21.20 -2.43 56.23
CA GLY A 115 21.52 -3.82 55.86
C GLY A 115 20.42 -4.71 55.25
N ARG A 116 20.86 -5.52 54.26
CA ARG A 116 20.25 -6.77 53.71
C ARG A 116 19.03 -6.54 52.80
N ALA A 117 18.78 -7.30 51.74
CA ALA A 117 19.47 -8.39 51.09
C ALA A 117 18.84 -8.61 49.70
N ARG A 118 19.69 -8.88 48.70
CA ARG A 118 19.60 -10.02 47.79
C ARG A 118 18.19 -10.53 47.43
N GLN A 119 17.65 -10.11 46.27
CA GLN A 119 16.65 -10.93 45.57
C GLN A 119 17.12 -11.25 44.15
N ARG A 120 17.79 -12.39 44.07
CA ARG A 120 17.98 -13.18 42.85
C ARG A 120 16.62 -13.75 42.47
N SER A 121 15.92 -13.19 41.47
CA SER A 121 14.86 -13.94 40.80
C SER A 121 15.46 -14.66 39.60
N ARG A 122 15.82 -15.92 39.84
CA ARG A 122 16.14 -16.91 38.81
C ARG A 122 14.83 -17.16 38.04
N TRP A 123 14.68 -16.59 36.85
CA TRP A 123 13.69 -17.06 35.91
C TRP A 123 14.29 -18.24 35.16
N LEU A 124 13.87 -19.43 35.58
CA LEU A 124 13.96 -20.67 34.83
C LEU A 124 13.09 -20.51 33.58
N ILE A 125 13.71 -20.17 32.45
CA ILE A 125 13.08 -20.36 31.15
C ILE A 125 13.32 -21.82 30.76
N VAL A 126 12.25 -22.59 30.87
CA VAL A 126 12.13 -23.95 30.34
C VAL A 126 12.14 -23.85 28.82
N ALA A 127 13.22 -24.29 28.20
CA ALA A 127 13.33 -24.46 26.76
C ALA A 127 12.64 -25.77 26.35
N ALA A 128 11.60 -25.68 25.53
CA ALA A 128 11.07 -26.81 24.77
C ALA A 128 11.29 -26.53 23.28
N PRO A 129 12.04 -27.37 22.54
CA PRO A 129 12.21 -27.21 21.11
C PRO A 129 11.01 -27.81 20.38
N VAL A 130 10.22 -26.98 19.71
CA VAL A 130 9.26 -27.46 18.70
C VAL A 130 10.01 -27.60 17.38
N LEU A 131 10.20 -28.85 16.97
CA LEU A 131 10.71 -29.23 15.67
C LEU A 131 9.67 -28.88 14.59
N VAL A 132 9.92 -27.82 13.81
CA VAL A 132 9.18 -27.58 12.58
C VAL A 132 9.95 -28.22 11.43
N ALA A 133 9.38 -29.29 10.89
CA ALA A 133 9.89 -29.97 9.71
C ALA A 133 9.67 -29.09 8.47
N LEU A 134 10.77 -28.74 7.80
CA LEU A 134 10.81 -28.16 6.47
C LEU A 134 10.33 -29.21 5.45
N ALA A 135 9.12 -29.04 4.93
CA ALA A 135 8.67 -29.72 3.72
C ALA A 135 9.04 -28.85 2.51
N VAL A 136 10.14 -29.22 1.84
CA VAL A 136 10.55 -28.68 0.55
C VAL A 136 9.72 -29.34 -0.53
N ALA A 137 8.85 -28.58 -1.19
CA ALA A 137 8.21 -28.99 -2.44
C ALA A 137 8.98 -28.38 -3.62
N VAL A 138 9.80 -29.20 -4.27
CA VAL A 138 10.38 -28.91 -5.57
C VAL A 138 9.30 -29.15 -6.63
N LEU A 139 8.84 -28.09 -7.29
CA LEU A 139 8.14 -28.19 -8.57
C LEU A 139 9.03 -27.59 -9.65
N GLY A 140 9.94 -28.44 -10.14
CA GLY A 140 10.62 -28.26 -11.41
C GLY A 140 10.04 -29.23 -12.43
N GLY A 141 9.28 -28.70 -13.39
CA GLY A 141 8.84 -29.39 -14.60
C GLY A 141 8.70 -28.33 -15.69
N LEU A 142 9.79 -28.00 -16.38
CA LEU A 142 10.19 -28.57 -17.67
C LEU A 142 9.27 -28.12 -18.81
N TRP A 143 9.44 -26.86 -19.22
CA TRP A 143 9.07 -26.37 -20.54
C TRP A 143 10.09 -26.89 -21.56
N ILE A 144 9.65 -27.76 -22.48
CA ILE A 144 10.39 -28.06 -23.71
C ILE A 144 9.59 -27.39 -24.83
N ASN A 145 10.14 -26.33 -25.40
CA ASN A 145 9.66 -25.77 -26.64
C ASN A 145 10.69 -26.05 -27.74
N GLY A 146 10.19 -26.42 -28.92
CA GLY A 146 10.91 -26.29 -30.18
C GLY A 146 11.50 -27.58 -30.76
N SER A 147 10.88 -28.04 -31.85
CA SER A 147 11.50 -28.06 -33.20
C SER A 147 11.27 -29.37 -33.93
N MET A 148 10.24 -29.43 -34.79
CA MET A 148 10.32 -30.09 -36.10
C MET A 148 9.32 -29.43 -37.06
N THR A 149 9.82 -28.45 -37.81
CA THR A 149 9.31 -28.12 -39.14
C THR A 149 9.85 -29.15 -40.13
N GLY A 150 9.00 -29.73 -40.97
CA GLY A 150 9.45 -30.26 -42.26
C GLY A 150 8.69 -31.46 -42.80
N LEU A 151 7.88 -31.17 -43.82
CA LEU A 151 7.59 -32.00 -45.00
C LEU A 151 6.63 -33.18 -44.80
N ASP A 152 5.43 -33.07 -45.37
CA ASP A 152 5.05 -33.95 -46.46
C ASP A 152 3.88 -33.38 -47.28
N SER A 153 3.91 -33.75 -48.56
CA SER A 153 3.20 -33.13 -49.68
C SER A 153 1.86 -33.82 -50.01
N THR A 154 1.08 -33.15 -50.88
CA THR A 154 -0.02 -33.67 -51.73
C THR A 154 -1.35 -34.00 -51.03
N THR A 155 -2.50 -33.42 -51.39
CA THR A 155 -3.17 -33.46 -52.71
C THR A 155 -4.17 -32.30 -52.90
N ALA A 156 -4.48 -32.00 -54.16
CA ALA A 156 -5.39 -30.96 -54.64
C ALA A 156 -6.88 -31.37 -54.61
N SER A 157 -7.80 -30.40 -54.45
CA SER A 157 -8.82 -30.01 -55.46
C SER A 157 -9.98 -29.15 -54.90
N ASP A 158 -10.21 -28.04 -55.61
CA ASP A 158 -11.45 -27.33 -55.98
C ASP A 158 -12.56 -26.90 -54.99
N ALA A 159 -12.78 -25.57 -55.05
CA ALA A 159 -14.03 -24.81 -55.23
C ALA A 159 -15.19 -24.91 -54.22
N GLY A 160 -15.53 -23.74 -53.65
CA GLY A 160 -16.82 -23.47 -53.00
C GLY A 160 -16.72 -22.31 -52.04
N GLY A 161 -17.35 -21.19 -52.36
CA GLY A 161 -17.25 -19.96 -51.58
C GLY A 161 -17.89 -20.04 -50.20
N GLU A 162 -17.29 -19.34 -49.26
CA GLU A 162 -17.95 -18.43 -48.31
C GLU A 162 -16.81 -17.72 -47.56
N ALA A 163 -16.91 -16.40 -47.44
CA ALA A 163 -15.99 -15.61 -46.65
C ALA A 163 -16.19 -15.98 -45.17
N ALA A 164 -15.53 -17.04 -44.73
CA ALA A 164 -15.36 -17.36 -43.34
C ALA A 164 -14.52 -16.22 -42.74
N VAL A 165 -15.21 -15.35 -42.02
CA VAL A 165 -14.62 -14.38 -41.10
C VAL A 165 -13.54 -15.13 -40.32
N ALA A 166 -12.27 -14.76 -40.53
CA ALA A 166 -11.17 -15.28 -39.74
C ALA A 166 -11.48 -14.89 -38.29
N GLN A 167 -12.04 -15.83 -37.53
CA GLN A 167 -12.05 -15.76 -36.08
C GLN A 167 -10.58 -15.76 -35.67
N ALA A 168 -10.13 -14.56 -35.32
CA ALA A 168 -8.89 -14.38 -34.58
C ALA A 168 -8.88 -15.42 -33.45
N PRO A 169 -7.76 -16.11 -33.21
CA PRO A 169 -7.69 -17.06 -32.11
C PRO A 169 -8.13 -16.33 -30.85
N ALA A 170 -9.10 -16.93 -30.15
CA ALA A 170 -9.51 -16.47 -28.83
C ALA A 170 -8.23 -16.18 -28.04
N ALA A 171 -8.11 -14.93 -27.57
CA ALA A 171 -7.02 -14.50 -26.73
C ALA A 171 -6.90 -15.54 -25.60
N GLY A 172 -5.87 -16.38 -25.66
CA GLY A 172 -5.47 -17.15 -24.50
C GLY A 172 -5.29 -16.16 -23.37
N ASP A 173 -5.80 -16.50 -22.18
CA ASP A 173 -5.87 -15.65 -21.00
C ASP A 173 -4.53 -14.93 -20.74
N ALA A 174 -4.33 -13.79 -21.37
CA ALA A 174 -3.26 -12.88 -21.06
C ALA A 174 -3.62 -12.36 -19.67
N ALA A 175 -2.80 -12.74 -18.68
CA ALA A 175 -2.98 -12.27 -17.32
C ALA A 175 -3.19 -10.75 -17.35
N ALA A 176 -4.36 -10.30 -16.90
CA ALA A 176 -4.70 -8.89 -16.94
C ALA A 176 -3.67 -8.10 -16.11
N ILE A 177 -3.11 -7.03 -16.69
CA ILE A 177 -2.19 -6.14 -15.98
C ILE A 177 -2.91 -5.59 -14.73
N PRO A 178 -2.37 -5.78 -13.51
CA PRO A 178 -2.97 -5.21 -12.30
C PRO A 178 -2.97 -3.68 -12.37
N ARG A 179 -4.10 -3.07 -12.01
CA ARG A 179 -4.30 -1.62 -12.10
C ARG A 179 -4.75 -1.03 -10.76
N ALA A 180 -4.33 0.19 -10.46
CA ALA A 180 -4.89 0.99 -9.38
C ALA A 180 -5.16 2.42 -9.90
N MET A 181 -6.08 3.14 -9.27
CA MET A 181 -6.32 4.56 -9.55
C MET A 181 -6.12 5.35 -8.27
N SER A 182 -4.86 5.52 -7.83
CA SER A 182 -4.59 6.22 -6.59
C SER A 182 -4.79 7.73 -6.69
N GLY A 183 -4.64 8.30 -7.90
CA GLY A 183 -4.63 9.75 -8.10
C GLY A 183 -3.50 10.48 -7.37
N ARG A 184 -2.52 9.75 -6.81
CA ARG A 184 -1.39 10.33 -6.08
C ARG A 184 -0.49 11.11 -7.03
N ASP A 185 0.09 12.20 -6.55
CA ASP A 185 1.20 12.86 -7.26
C ASP A 185 2.53 12.27 -6.78
N TYR A 186 3.22 11.55 -7.65
CA TYR A 186 4.52 10.97 -7.38
C TYR A 186 5.62 11.97 -7.73
N ASP A 187 6.61 12.09 -6.87
CA ASP A 187 7.92 12.65 -7.20
C ASP A 187 8.95 11.53 -7.39
N ALA A 188 10.18 11.88 -7.76
CA ALA A 188 11.25 10.90 -7.95
C ALA A 188 11.48 10.01 -6.69
N PRO A 189 11.57 10.56 -5.45
CA PRO A 189 11.60 9.74 -4.23
C PRO A 189 10.39 8.81 -4.08
N GLY A 190 9.19 9.28 -4.40
CA GLY A 190 7.96 8.52 -4.33
C GLY A 190 7.94 7.31 -5.27
N VAL A 191 8.47 7.45 -6.49
CA VAL A 191 8.62 6.30 -7.41
C VAL A 191 9.68 5.32 -6.90
N THR A 192 10.81 5.81 -6.38
CA THR A 192 11.86 4.94 -5.83
C THR A 192 11.44 4.21 -4.55
N GLY A 193 10.57 4.80 -3.72
CA GLY A 193 10.06 4.18 -2.48
C GLY A 193 8.70 3.48 -2.61
N GLY A 194 7.98 3.68 -3.72
CA GLY A 194 6.55 3.36 -3.85
C GLY A 194 6.22 1.87 -4.00
N PHE A 195 7.18 1.03 -4.38
CA PHE A 195 6.95 -0.37 -4.71
C PHE A 195 6.35 -1.21 -3.56
N LEU A 196 6.79 -0.99 -2.32
CA LEU A 196 6.28 -1.71 -1.14
C LEU A 196 4.83 -1.30 -0.78
N ARG A 197 4.40 -0.10 -1.20
CA ARG A 197 3.03 0.39 -1.03
C ARG A 197 2.14 -0.07 -2.18
N ALA A 198 2.64 -0.04 -3.41
CA ALA A 198 1.98 -0.50 -4.62
C ALA A 198 1.53 -1.97 -4.52
N SER A 199 2.38 -2.85 -4.00
CA SER A 199 2.08 -4.29 -3.85
C SER A 199 0.96 -4.60 -2.84
N ARG A 200 0.51 -3.63 -2.03
CA ARG A 200 -0.63 -3.78 -1.10
C ARG A 200 -1.94 -3.17 -1.62
N SER A 201 -1.90 -2.39 -2.70
CA SER A 201 -3.04 -1.60 -3.20
C SER A 201 -3.57 -2.05 -4.57
N ALA A 202 -3.10 -3.18 -5.10
CA ALA A 202 -3.59 -3.72 -6.37
C ALA A 202 -5.02 -4.25 -6.21
N VAL A 203 -6.01 -3.45 -6.61
CA VAL A 203 -7.39 -3.92 -6.79
C VAL A 203 -7.52 -4.44 -8.22
N SER A 204 -7.81 -5.73 -8.37
CA SER A 204 -8.03 -6.31 -9.70
C SER A 204 -9.35 -5.79 -10.26
N LEU A 205 -9.30 -4.71 -11.05
CA LEU A 205 -10.47 -4.16 -11.74
C LEU A 205 -10.75 -4.97 -13.01
N PRO A 206 -11.96 -5.53 -13.18
CA PRO A 206 -12.33 -6.24 -14.40
C PRO A 206 -12.27 -5.30 -15.62
N PRO A 207 -11.96 -5.81 -16.82
CA PRO A 207 -11.99 -5.01 -18.03
C PRO A 207 -13.40 -4.48 -18.29
N LEU A 208 -13.53 -3.16 -18.45
CA LEU A 208 -14.78 -2.53 -18.90
C LEU A 208 -15.05 -2.91 -20.37
N PRO A 209 -16.30 -3.26 -20.74
CA PRO A 209 -16.68 -3.45 -22.13
C PRO A 209 -16.60 -2.12 -22.90
N GLN A 210 -16.21 -2.21 -24.17
CA GLN A 210 -16.06 -1.07 -25.07
C GLN A 210 -17.38 -0.28 -25.16
N ALA A 211 -17.38 0.96 -24.69
CA ALA A 211 -18.53 1.85 -24.84
C ALA A 211 -18.62 2.32 -26.30
N THR A 212 -19.65 1.84 -27.01
CA THR A 212 -20.09 2.44 -28.27
C THR A 212 -20.61 3.85 -28.00
N ALA A 213 -20.12 4.81 -28.78
CA ALA A 213 -20.47 6.21 -28.70
C ALA A 213 -22.00 6.43 -28.73
N GLY A 214 -22.54 7.11 -27.72
CA GLY A 214 -23.94 7.48 -27.68
C GLY A 214 -24.33 8.26 -26.42
N ASP A 215 -24.53 9.56 -26.63
CA ASP A 215 -25.33 10.50 -25.84
C ASP A 215 -24.65 11.26 -24.67
N VAL A 216 -24.52 12.57 -24.87
CA VAL A 216 -23.93 13.55 -23.95
C VAL A 216 -25.08 14.37 -23.39
N THR A 217 -25.40 14.19 -22.10
CA THR A 217 -26.21 15.16 -21.36
C THR A 217 -25.37 15.83 -20.27
N LYS A 218 -25.27 17.16 -20.42
CA LYS A 218 -24.59 18.07 -19.49
C LYS A 218 -25.28 18.08 -18.12
N SER A 219 -24.50 17.99 -17.06
CA SER A 219 -24.79 18.70 -15.81
C SER A 219 -23.49 19.21 -15.19
N THR A 220 -23.48 20.51 -14.94
CA THR A 220 -22.35 21.25 -14.37
C THR A 220 -22.58 21.32 -12.87
N GLU A 221 -21.85 20.52 -12.11
CA GLU A 221 -21.77 20.68 -10.66
C GLU A 221 -20.32 20.51 -10.22
N LYS A 222 -19.89 21.41 -9.33
CA LYS A 222 -18.51 21.65 -8.95
C LYS A 222 -18.07 20.60 -7.92
N THR A 223 -17.44 19.53 -8.39
CA THR A 223 -16.94 18.40 -7.59
C THR A 223 -15.42 18.53 -7.34
N PRO A 224 -14.88 18.11 -6.19
CA PRO A 224 -13.44 18.11 -5.92
C PRO A 224 -12.70 17.15 -6.87
N ALA A 225 -11.39 17.39 -7.07
CA ALA A 225 -10.53 16.84 -8.12
C ALA A 225 -10.27 15.31 -8.12
N THR A 226 -11.17 14.46 -7.61
CA THR A 226 -10.92 13.02 -7.40
C THR A 226 -11.44 12.12 -8.53
N PHE A 227 -12.12 12.64 -9.55
CA PHE A 227 -12.75 11.80 -10.61
C PHE A 227 -12.35 12.11 -12.06
N SER A 228 -11.32 12.93 -12.32
CA SER A 228 -10.93 13.28 -13.70
C SER A 228 -10.15 12.21 -14.49
N SER A 229 -9.88 11.02 -13.91
CA SER A 229 -9.10 9.97 -14.58
C SER A 229 -9.89 9.12 -15.60
N MET A 230 -11.22 9.23 -15.65
CA MET A 230 -12.03 8.55 -16.68
C MET A 230 -12.25 9.39 -17.96
N GLU A 231 -12.14 10.72 -17.89
CA GLU A 231 -12.30 11.64 -19.03
C GLU A 231 -11.04 12.47 -19.33
N GLY A 232 -9.91 12.14 -18.68
CA GLY A 232 -8.67 12.90 -18.75
C GLY A 232 -7.66 12.42 -19.81
N PRO A 233 -6.46 13.01 -19.84
CA PRO A 233 -5.39 12.65 -20.78
C PRO A 233 -5.00 11.16 -20.78
N LEU A 234 -5.26 10.46 -19.68
CA LEU A 234 -4.97 9.03 -19.52
C LEU A 234 -6.11 8.10 -20.00
N ALA A 235 -7.24 8.65 -20.47
CA ALA A 235 -8.41 7.86 -20.86
C ALA A 235 -8.10 6.80 -21.92
N ARG A 236 -7.14 7.07 -22.82
CA ARG A 236 -6.66 6.08 -23.79
C ARG A 236 -6.04 4.87 -23.09
N LEU A 237 -5.18 5.10 -22.10
CA LEU A 237 -4.45 4.06 -21.40
C LEU A 237 -5.37 3.18 -20.54
N ASN A 238 -6.57 3.65 -20.18
CA ASN A 238 -7.58 2.80 -19.51
C ASN A 238 -8.02 1.60 -20.37
N ALA A 239 -7.90 1.67 -21.70
CA ALA A 239 -8.20 0.54 -22.57
C ALA A 239 -7.11 -0.54 -22.43
N ALA A 240 -7.50 -1.78 -22.17
CA ALA A 240 -6.57 -2.90 -21.92
C ALA A 240 -5.54 -3.07 -23.05
N ALA A 241 -5.96 -2.93 -24.31
CA ALA A 241 -5.05 -3.00 -25.46
C ALA A 241 -4.03 -1.86 -25.49
N ALA A 242 -4.43 -0.62 -25.15
CA ALA A 242 -3.52 0.51 -25.13
C ALA A 242 -2.51 0.41 -23.97
N LEU A 243 -2.95 -0.05 -22.80
CA LEU A 243 -2.06 -0.32 -21.68
C LEU A 243 -1.06 -1.41 -22.02
N GLN A 244 -1.49 -2.48 -22.70
CA GLN A 244 -0.58 -3.54 -23.14
C GLN A 244 0.50 -3.00 -24.08
N VAL A 245 0.12 -2.20 -25.09
CA VAL A 245 1.09 -1.58 -26.00
C VAL A 245 2.07 -0.66 -25.25
N CYS A 246 1.59 0.06 -24.23
CA CYS A 246 2.47 0.86 -23.36
C CYS A 246 3.47 0.00 -22.59
N VAL A 247 3.02 -1.10 -21.97
CA VAL A 247 3.90 -2.05 -21.26
C VAL A 247 4.90 -2.72 -22.20
N ASP A 248 4.50 -3.08 -23.41
CA ASP A 248 5.39 -3.63 -24.43
C ASP A 248 6.47 -2.61 -24.84
N ALA A 249 6.10 -1.33 -24.94
CA ALA A 249 7.05 -0.25 -25.19
C ALA A 249 8.05 -0.07 -24.03
N ILE A 250 7.59 -0.20 -22.77
CA ILE A 250 8.46 -0.19 -21.59
C ILE A 250 9.43 -1.38 -21.63
N ALA A 251 8.95 -2.58 -21.92
CA ALA A 251 9.77 -3.79 -22.02
C ALA A 251 10.86 -3.63 -23.11
N ALA A 252 10.47 -3.11 -24.28
CA ALA A 252 11.39 -2.85 -25.38
C ALA A 252 12.44 -1.78 -25.02
N ALA A 253 12.04 -0.70 -24.34
CA ALA A 253 12.94 0.35 -23.90
C ALA A 253 13.87 -0.08 -22.74
N HIS A 254 13.40 -0.97 -21.86
CA HIS A 254 14.19 -1.51 -20.76
C HIS A 254 15.34 -2.40 -21.25
N GLY A 255 15.11 -3.18 -22.31
CA GLY A 255 16.17 -3.92 -23.02
C GLY A 255 16.75 -5.12 -22.26
N GLN A 256 16.20 -5.49 -21.10
CA GLN A 256 16.63 -6.63 -20.27
C GLN A 256 15.71 -7.86 -20.40
N GLY A 257 15.02 -7.98 -21.54
CA GLY A 257 14.06 -9.05 -21.79
C GLY A 257 12.66 -8.74 -21.24
N PRO A 258 11.80 -9.78 -21.10
CA PRO A 258 10.43 -9.58 -20.66
C PRO A 258 10.36 -9.04 -19.23
N ILE A 259 9.38 -8.19 -18.97
CA ILE A 259 9.10 -7.63 -17.65
C ILE A 259 7.84 -8.26 -17.07
N THR A 260 7.80 -8.43 -15.75
CA THR A 260 6.61 -8.85 -15.00
C THR A 260 6.03 -7.62 -14.32
N VAL A 261 4.89 -7.14 -14.82
CA VAL A 261 4.21 -5.97 -14.25
C VAL A 261 3.47 -6.37 -12.98
N GLU A 262 3.76 -5.66 -11.90
CA GLU A 262 3.15 -5.88 -10.59
C GLU A 262 2.00 -4.91 -10.34
N LEU A 263 2.14 -3.67 -10.79
CA LEU A 263 1.08 -2.66 -10.73
C LEU A 263 1.26 -1.59 -11.80
N ALA A 264 0.17 -1.17 -12.42
CA ALA A 264 0.04 0.09 -13.15
C ALA A 264 -0.91 1.04 -12.39
N ASP A 265 -0.36 2.07 -11.76
CA ASP A 265 -1.12 3.05 -10.98
C ASP A 265 -1.41 4.32 -11.79
N TYR A 266 -2.68 4.66 -11.96
CA TYR A 266 -3.13 5.86 -12.66
C TYR A 266 -3.09 7.05 -11.68
N ALA A 267 -2.17 7.95 -11.94
CA ALA A 267 -1.66 8.90 -10.96
C ALA A 267 -1.19 10.21 -11.65
N ALA A 268 -0.42 11.01 -10.94
CA ALA A 268 0.38 12.08 -11.50
C ALA A 268 1.87 11.86 -11.17
N PHE A 269 2.75 12.45 -11.98
CA PHE A 269 4.17 12.55 -11.71
C PHE A 269 4.61 14.02 -11.86
N ASP A 270 5.13 14.62 -10.79
CA ASP A 270 5.45 16.05 -10.70
C ASP A 270 4.30 16.95 -11.23
N GLY A 271 3.07 16.66 -10.82
CA GLY A 271 1.85 17.39 -11.19
C GLY A 271 1.33 17.12 -12.61
N ARG A 272 1.96 16.21 -13.36
CA ARG A 272 1.55 15.83 -14.72
C ARG A 272 0.80 14.48 -14.71
N PRO A 273 -0.32 14.33 -15.44
CA PRO A 273 -1.00 13.03 -15.54
C PRO A 273 -0.05 11.94 -16.04
N ALA A 274 0.05 10.85 -15.30
CA ALA A 274 0.98 9.76 -15.57
C ALA A 274 0.41 8.40 -15.14
N VAL A 275 0.93 7.34 -15.75
CA VAL A 275 0.79 5.98 -15.20
C VAL A 275 2.14 5.60 -14.59
N VAL A 276 2.15 5.22 -13.32
CA VAL A 276 3.34 4.70 -12.64
C VAL A 276 3.30 3.18 -12.69
N VAL A 277 4.23 2.59 -13.43
CA VAL A 277 4.34 1.15 -13.65
C VAL A 277 5.46 0.60 -12.78
N PHE A 278 5.11 -0.31 -11.87
CA PHE A 278 6.04 -1.09 -11.07
C PHE A 278 6.18 -2.49 -11.66
N PHE A 279 7.41 -2.91 -11.93
CA PHE A 279 7.68 -4.21 -12.53
C PHE A 279 9.01 -4.80 -12.06
N THR A 280 9.14 -6.11 -12.25
CA THR A 280 10.38 -6.85 -12.07
C THR A 280 10.91 -7.31 -13.43
N ASP A 281 12.19 -7.13 -13.70
CA ASP A 281 12.84 -7.54 -14.94
C ASP A 281 13.35 -9.00 -14.91
N GLY A 282 13.85 -9.48 -16.05
CA GLY A 282 14.38 -10.85 -16.17
C GLY A 282 15.59 -11.15 -15.28
N ALA A 283 16.27 -10.11 -14.76
CA ALA A 283 17.36 -10.26 -13.78
C ALA A 283 16.87 -10.24 -12.33
N GLY A 284 15.57 -10.07 -12.10
CA GLY A 284 14.96 -9.95 -10.77
C GLY A 284 15.11 -8.56 -10.14
N ALA A 285 15.57 -7.55 -10.90
CA ALA A 285 15.61 -6.19 -10.42
C ALA A 285 14.23 -5.53 -10.55
N ARG A 286 13.85 -4.78 -9.53
CA ARG A 286 12.58 -4.05 -9.47
C ARG A 286 12.76 -2.64 -9.96
N TRP A 287 11.75 -2.14 -10.66
CA TRP A 287 11.77 -0.84 -11.30
C TRP A 287 10.43 -0.14 -11.11
N GLY A 288 10.50 1.19 -11.04
CA GLY A 288 9.36 2.09 -11.11
C GLY A 288 9.56 3.05 -12.27
N TRP A 289 8.60 3.09 -13.19
CA TRP A 289 8.62 3.97 -14.36
C TRP A 289 7.37 4.83 -14.35
N ALA A 290 7.53 6.15 -14.44
CA ALA A 290 6.43 7.07 -14.68
C ALA A 290 6.37 7.37 -16.18
N VAL A 291 5.22 7.07 -16.80
CA VAL A 291 4.98 7.30 -18.22
C VAL A 291 3.80 8.23 -18.42
N GLY A 292 3.91 9.10 -19.42
CA GLY A 292 2.87 10.06 -19.76
C GLY A 292 1.74 9.47 -20.60
N PRO A 293 0.77 10.32 -20.97
CA PRO A 293 -0.42 9.91 -21.70
C PRO A 293 -0.12 9.41 -23.11
N ASP A 294 1.07 9.64 -23.69
CA ASP A 294 1.41 9.22 -25.06
C ASP A 294 2.17 7.88 -25.13
N CYS A 295 2.30 7.19 -23.99
CA CYS A 295 2.92 5.86 -23.92
C CYS A 295 2.27 4.87 -24.91
N GLY A 296 3.11 4.20 -25.71
CA GLY A 296 2.69 3.22 -26.71
C GLY A 296 2.37 3.81 -28.10
N LEU A 297 2.38 5.14 -28.29
CA LEU A 297 2.18 5.73 -29.63
C LEU A 297 3.48 5.79 -30.45
N ALA A 298 4.54 6.33 -29.86
CA ALA A 298 5.85 6.50 -30.50
C ALA A 298 7.03 6.05 -29.63
N GLY A 299 6.74 5.45 -28.47
CA GLY A 299 7.71 5.08 -27.45
C GLY A 299 7.05 5.01 -26.08
N THR A 300 7.84 5.14 -25.02
CA THR A 300 7.38 5.03 -23.63
C THR A 300 6.75 6.29 -23.07
N ASP A 301 6.96 7.46 -23.70
CA ASP A 301 6.63 8.77 -23.11
C ASP A 301 7.17 8.87 -21.66
N GLU A 302 8.43 8.46 -21.48
CA GLU A 302 9.09 8.34 -20.17
C GLU A 302 9.21 9.72 -19.52
N LEU A 303 8.63 9.86 -18.33
CA LEU A 303 8.79 11.02 -17.45
C LEU A 303 9.91 10.78 -16.44
N PHE A 304 9.99 9.55 -15.92
CA PHE A 304 10.99 9.16 -14.95
C PHE A 304 11.15 7.64 -14.90
N ARG A 305 12.34 7.17 -14.54
CA ARG A 305 12.59 5.77 -14.19
C ARG A 305 13.61 5.66 -13.08
N ALA A 306 13.39 4.70 -12.18
CA ALA A 306 14.35 4.35 -11.16
C ALA A 306 14.29 2.85 -10.84
N ARG A 307 15.44 2.31 -10.44
CA ARG A 307 15.49 1.02 -9.77
C ARG A 307 14.93 1.19 -8.36
N VAL A 308 14.10 0.24 -7.94
CA VAL A 308 13.43 0.26 -6.65
C VAL A 308 13.96 -0.90 -5.79
N GLY A 309 14.35 -0.61 -4.54
CA GLY A 309 14.93 -1.59 -3.62
C GLY A 309 16.44 -1.51 -3.55
#